data_AF-A0A6L8CC83-F1
#
_entry.id   AF-A0A6L8CC83-F1
#
_cell.length_a   1.000
_cell.length_b   1.000
_cell.length_c   1.000
_cell.angle_alpha   90.00
_cell.angle_beta   90.00
_cell.angle_gamma   90.00
#
_symmetry.space_group_name_H-M   'P 1'
#
loop_
_entity.id
_entity.type
_entity.pdbx_description
1 polymer ?
#
loop_
_entity_poly.entity_id
_entity_poly.type
_entity_poly.pdbx_seq_one_letter_code
_entity_poly.pdbx_strand_id
1 'polypeptide(L)' 'MATVEQRFRSLLEKQLRISDPGALNSTLSDLGVNSVDALAFCKAVINEFGVDITPEDVANLKSLQAAIDFIDAAL' A
#
# COMPACT_ATOMS: atom_id res chain seq x y z
N MET A 1 15.68 -5.75 10.83
CA MET A 1 14.38 -6.42 10.74
C MET A 1 13.59 -5.67 9.68
N ALA A 2 13.33 -6.26 8.52
CA ALA A 2 12.56 -5.58 7.49
C ALA A 2 11.10 -5.52 7.97
N THR A 3 10.65 -4.35 8.43
CA THR A 3 9.27 -4.09 8.82
C THR A 3 8.35 -4.14 7.60
N VAL A 4 7.05 -4.33 7.84
CA VAL A 4 6.03 -4.30 6.77
C VAL A 4 6.19 -3.06 5.91
N GLU A 5 6.54 -1.91 6.51
CA GLU A 5 6.85 -0.66 5.79
C GLU A 5 7.93 -0.83 4.69
N GLN A 6 9.05 -1.49 4.99
CA GLN A 6 10.14 -1.65 4.02
C GLN A 6 9.74 -2.53 2.84
N ARG A 7 8.99 -3.60 3.10
CA ARG A 7 8.47 -4.48 2.05
C ARG A 7 7.39 -3.77 1.23
N PHE A 8 6.51 -3.03 1.88
CA PHE A 8 5.45 -2.27 1.23
C PHE A 8 6.01 -1.15 0.35
N ARG A 9 7.04 -0.43 0.81
CA ARG A 9 7.81 0.52 -0.02
C ARG A 9 8.43 -0.15 -1.23
N SER A 10 9.03 -1.32 -1.06
CA SER A 10 9.61 -2.08 -2.17
C SER A 10 8.55 -2.51 -3.19
N LEU A 11 7.33 -2.85 -2.74
CA LEU A 11 6.22 -3.18 -3.61
C LEU A 11 5.68 -1.93 -4.33
N LEU A 12 5.55 -0.79 -3.65
CA LEU A 12 5.19 0.51 -4.24
C LEU A 12 6.15 0.90 -5.36
N GLU A 13 7.44 0.76 -5.12
CA GLU A 13 8.47 1.04 -6.11
C GLU A 13 8.37 0.09 -7.31
N LYS A 14 8.12 -1.21 -7.09
CA LYS A 14 7.98 -2.19 -8.18
C LYS A 14 6.70 -2.03 -8.99
N GLN A 15 5.55 -1.84 -8.32
CA GLN A 15 4.23 -1.83 -8.94
C GLN A 15 3.88 -0.46 -9.51
N LEU A 16 4.10 0.60 -8.72
CA LEU A 16 3.65 1.94 -9.02
C LEU A 16 4.80 2.85 -9.48
N ARG A 17 6.05 2.38 -9.41
CA ARG A 17 7.28 3.17 -9.69
C ARG A 17 7.40 4.41 -8.81
N ILE A 18 6.92 4.29 -7.58
CA ILE A 18 6.95 5.34 -6.57
C ILE A 18 8.06 4.99 -5.58
N SER A 19 9.20 5.68 -5.69
CA SER A 19 10.29 5.62 -4.71
C SER A 19 10.19 6.73 -3.66
N ASP A 20 9.17 7.58 -3.72
CA ASP A 20 9.12 8.78 -2.90
C ASP A 20 8.88 8.41 -1.43
N PRO A 21 9.79 8.80 -0.51
CA PRO A 21 9.61 8.50 0.91
C PRO A 21 8.38 9.21 1.50
N GLY A 22 7.92 10.30 0.87
CA GLY A 22 6.70 11.02 1.22
C GLY A 22 5.41 10.30 0.82
N ALA A 23 5.48 9.30 -0.07
CA ALA A 23 4.33 8.56 -0.55
C ALA A 23 3.49 7.94 0.58
N LEU A 24 4.11 7.58 1.70
CA LEU A 24 3.41 7.03 2.86
C LEU A 24 2.38 7.99 3.45
N ASN A 25 2.66 9.30 3.42
CA ASN A 25 1.75 10.34 3.90
C ASN A 25 0.74 10.78 2.84
N SER A 26 0.98 10.42 1.57
CA SER A 26 0.10 10.75 0.46
C SER A 26 -1.02 9.72 0.30
N THR A 27 -2.14 10.17 -0.27
CA THR A 27 -3.21 9.27 -0.73
C THR A 27 -2.77 8.60 -2.04
N LEU A 28 -3.35 7.44 -2.35
CA LEU A 28 -3.26 6.83 -3.68
C LEU A 28 -3.60 7.84 -4.79
N SER A 29 -4.64 8.66 -4.58
CA SER A 29 -5.05 9.69 -5.54
C SER A 29 -4.00 10.79 -5.74
N ASP A 30 -3.33 11.23 -4.67
CA ASP A 30 -2.25 12.22 -4.70
C ASP A 30 -0.99 11.68 -5.40
N LEU A 31 -0.76 10.37 -5.23
CA LEU A 31 0.31 9.63 -5.88
C LEU A 31 0.05 9.32 -7.37
N GLY A 32 -1.10 9.75 -7.90
CA GLY A 32 -1.50 9.45 -9.27
C GLY A 32 -1.87 7.99 -9.49
N VAL A 33 -2.09 7.23 -8.41
CA VAL A 33 -2.56 5.85 -8.49
C VAL A 33 -4.04 5.86 -8.81
N ASN A 34 -4.37 5.38 -9.99
CA ASN A 34 -5.76 5.28 -10.42
C ASN A 34 -6.45 4.10 -9.72
N SER A 35 -7.78 4.08 -9.63
CA SER A 35 -8.51 3.01 -8.92
C SER A 35 -8.20 1.60 -9.43
N VAL A 36 -7.80 1.46 -10.70
CA VAL A 36 -7.38 0.18 -11.30
C VAL A 36 -6.00 -0.25 -10.78
N ASP A 37 -5.03 0.65 -10.75
CA ASP A 37 -3.69 0.40 -10.21
C ASP A 37 -3.75 0.13 -8.71
N ALA A 38 -4.58 0.86 -7.97
CA ALA A 38 -4.82 0.63 -6.54
C ALA A 38 -5.37 -0.78 -6.27
N LEU A 39 -6.29 -1.26 -7.08
CA LEU A 39 -6.87 -2.60 -6.96
C LEU A 39 -5.84 -3.70 -7.28
N ALA A 40 -5.04 -3.51 -8.33
CA ALA A 40 -3.96 -4.41 -8.68
C ALA A 40 -2.89 -4.46 -7.58
N PHE A 41 -2.54 -3.30 -7.04
CA PHE A 41 -1.60 -3.16 -5.93
C PHE A 41 -2.13 -3.84 -4.66
N CYS A 42 -3.40 -3.59 -4.26
CA CYS A 42 -4.01 -4.28 -3.13
C CYS A 42 -3.96 -5.79 -3.29
N LYS A 43 -4.34 -6.33 -4.46
CA LYS A 43 -4.24 -7.77 -4.72
C LYS A 43 -2.82 -8.31 -4.61
N ALA A 44 -1.82 -7.56 -5.07
CA ALA A 44 -0.42 -7.94 -4.92
C ALA A 44 0.01 -7.95 -3.45
N VAL A 45 -0.39 -6.94 -2.66
CA VAL A 45 -0.15 -6.88 -1.21
C VAL A 45 -0.82 -8.05 -0.50
N ILE A 46 -2.11 -8.32 -0.76
CA ILE A 46 -2.85 -9.45 -0.18
C ILE A 46 -2.12 -10.76 -0.45
N ASN A 47 -1.67 -10.98 -1.69
CA ASN A 47 -0.98 -12.20 -2.07
C ASN A 47 0.45 -12.30 -1.50
N GLU A 48 1.16 -11.17 -1.33
CA GLU A 48 2.54 -11.15 -0.83
C GLU A 48 2.63 -11.18 0.70
N PHE A 49 1.68 -10.54 1.39
CA PHE A 49 1.65 -10.42 2.84
C PHE A 49 0.61 -11.34 3.52
N GLY A 50 -0.36 -11.89 2.77
CA GLY A 50 -1.41 -12.75 3.33
C GLY A 50 -2.46 -12.01 4.15
N VAL A 51 -2.62 -10.71 3.91
CA VAL A 51 -3.54 -9.82 4.64
C VAL A 51 -4.84 -9.62 3.88
N ASP A 52 -5.96 -9.47 4.59
CA ASP A 52 -7.28 -9.27 4.01
C ASP A 52 -7.60 -7.77 3.89
N ILE A 53 -6.90 -7.07 2.99
CA ILE A 53 -7.11 -5.64 2.75
C ILE A 53 -7.95 -5.42 1.49
N THR A 54 -9.11 -4.77 1.61
CA THR A 54 -9.95 -4.47 0.46
C THR A 54 -9.60 -3.11 -0.15
N PRO A 55 -9.88 -2.88 -1.45
CA PRO A 55 -9.78 -1.53 -2.01
C PRO A 55 -10.68 -0.53 -1.28
N GLU A 56 -11.75 -0.98 -0.61
CA GLU A 56 -12.59 -0.14 0.25
C GLU A 56 -11.90 0.23 1.56
N ASP A 57 -11.14 -0.69 2.17
CA ASP A 57 -10.27 -0.38 3.30
C ASP A 57 -9.19 0.62 2.88
N VAL A 58 -8.51 0.37 1.75
CA VAL A 58 -7.49 1.31 1.25
C VAL A 58 -8.11 2.65 0.84
N ALA A 59 -9.34 2.68 0.33
CA ALA A 59 -10.04 3.93 0.04
C ALA A 59 -10.50 4.66 1.31
N ASN A 60 -10.84 3.93 2.38
CA ASN A 60 -11.09 4.51 3.70
C ASN A 60 -9.81 5.05 4.34
N LEU A 61 -8.70 4.33 4.15
CA LEU A 61 -7.38 4.68 4.62
C LEU A 61 -6.78 5.74 3.69
N LYS A 62 -7.04 7.00 4.00
CA LYS A 62 -6.54 8.18 3.27
C LYS A 62 -5.00 8.27 3.18
N SER A 63 -4.24 7.34 3.73
CA SER A 63 -2.78 7.34 3.66
C SER A 63 -2.27 5.92 3.53
N LEU A 64 -1.25 5.74 2.70
CA LEU A 64 -0.56 4.45 2.56
C LEU A 64 0.09 3.98 3.86
N GLN A 65 0.45 4.91 4.75
CA GLN A 65 0.93 4.59 6.09
C GLN A 65 -0.11 3.86 6.93
N ALA A 66 -1.39 4.23 6.83
CA ALA A 66 -2.46 3.58 7.58
C ALA A 66 -2.75 2.18 7.00
N ALA A 67 -2.57 1.98 5.70
CA ALA A 67 -2.57 0.65 5.09
C ALA A 67 -1.41 -0.21 5.62
N ILE A 68 -0.20 0.33 5.72
CA ILE A 68 0.95 -0.37 6.29
C ILE A 68 0.70 -0.77 7.74
N ASP A 69 0.17 0.15 8.55
CA ASP A 69 -0.14 -0.09 9.96
C ASP A 69 -1.20 -1.19 10.10
N PHE A 70 -2.22 -1.20 9.24
CA PHE A 70 -3.23 -2.25 9.19
C PHE A 70 -2.63 -3.61 8.81
N ILE A 71 -1.72 -3.65 7.84
CA ILE A 71 -1.02 -4.86 7.41
C ILE A 71 -0.10 -5.38 8.50
N ASP A 72 0.63 -4.49 9.19
CA ASP A 72 1.52 -4.83 10.30
C ASP A 72 0.75 -5.34 11.52
N ALA A 73 -0.43 -4.78 11.80
CA ALA A 73 -1.33 -5.25 12.86
C ALA A 73 -2.03 -6.58 12.51
N ALA A 74 -2.18 -6.90 11.23
CA ALA A 74 -2.78 -8.15 10.75
C ALA A 74 -1.77 -9.31 10.63
N LEU A 75 -0.47 -9.04 10.72
CA LEU A 75 0.63 -10.01 10.60
C LEU A 75 1.10 -10.55 11.97
#